data_AF-A0A6L6YFM4-F1
#
_entry.id   AF-A0A6L6YFM4-F1
#
_cell.length_a   1.000
_cell.length_b   1.000
_cell.length_c   1.000
_cell.angle_alpha   90.00
_cell.angle_beta   90.00
_cell.angle_gamma   90.00
#
_symmetry.space_group_name_H-M   'P 1'
#
loop_
_entity.id
_entity.type
_entity.pdbx_description
1 polymer ?
#
loop_
_entity_poly.entity_id
_entity_poly.type
_entity_poly.pdbx_seq_one_letter_code
_entity_poly.pdbx_strand_id
1 'polypeptide(L)'
;MTNKLNPSALATAIIAAAENNGDATVLDLTHALEVVANLQPRSVETSLSDFAAELGDATPDTYISDAISQFADNAVDIYNYNLTTWLYKSNSAPRWMERVVNEGLYPVDAYSFYDHIRAAQYCQCDTEIRDNRPAALFHYALLRLAPLYKGLTRETIEALGDIDYDSFETIEELNRAIDSVIDPYWLELALIKCVCFCQCWTYSEIAALLRSYGLPGRNVLDQLTPWEESRAASTVLAEIMNITAAARNTEKEE
;
A
#
# COMPACT_ATOMS: atom_id res chain seq x y z
N MET A 1 9.33 -4.71 24.02
CA MET A 1 9.21 -5.55 22.82
C MET A 1 7.95 -5.10 22.11
N THR A 2 8.08 -4.26 21.09
CA THR A 2 6.98 -3.91 20.18
C THR A 2 6.62 -5.17 19.41
N ASN A 3 5.35 -5.60 19.48
CA ASN A 3 4.85 -6.67 18.63
C ASN A 3 4.94 -6.19 17.18
N LYS A 4 6.02 -6.54 16.49
CA LYS A 4 6.16 -6.26 15.06
C LYS A 4 5.03 -6.95 14.33
N LEU A 5 4.27 -6.19 13.56
CA LEU A 5 3.27 -6.75 12.67
C LEU A 5 3.96 -7.45 11.50
N ASN A 6 3.68 -8.74 11.34
CA ASN A 6 4.18 -9.54 10.22
C ASN A 6 3.11 -9.60 9.10
N PRO A 7 3.44 -9.27 7.84
CA PRO A 7 2.55 -9.39 6.68
C PRO A 7 1.82 -10.73 6.56
N SER A 8 2.51 -11.86 6.77
CA SER A 8 1.89 -13.19 6.71
C SER A 8 0.83 -13.40 7.81
N ALA A 9 1.06 -12.84 9.00
CA ALA A 9 0.09 -12.88 10.09
C ALA A 9 -1.12 -11.96 9.82
N LEU A 10 -0.88 -10.81 9.18
CA LEU A 10 -1.95 -9.90 8.74
C LEU A 10 -2.81 -10.55 7.64
N ALA A 11 -2.19 -11.17 6.64
CA ALA A 11 -2.87 -11.93 5.60
C ALA A 11 -3.75 -13.05 6.20
N THR A 12 -3.19 -13.83 7.13
CA THR A 12 -3.93 -14.88 7.85
C THR A 12 -5.13 -14.31 8.60
N ALA A 13 -4.97 -13.17 9.28
CA ALA A 13 -6.04 -12.55 10.04
C ALA A 13 -7.16 -11.99 9.14
N ILE A 14 -6.80 -11.41 7.99
CA ILE A 14 -7.76 -10.96 6.97
C ILE A 14 -8.60 -12.13 6.46
N ILE A 15 -7.94 -13.25 6.10
CA ILE A 15 -8.62 -14.45 5.59
C ILE A 15 -9.56 -15.02 6.66
N ALA A 16 -9.08 -15.18 7.88
CA ALA A 16 -9.90 -15.67 8.99
C ALA A 16 -11.11 -14.76 9.29
N ALA A 17 -10.95 -13.43 9.17
CA ALA A 17 -12.05 -12.49 9.37
C ALA A 17 -13.13 -12.64 8.29
N ALA A 18 -12.75 -12.84 7.03
CA ALA A 18 -13.72 -13.04 5.96
C ALA A 18 -14.41 -14.41 5.99
N GLU A 19 -13.68 -15.48 6.34
CA GLU A 19 -14.27 -16.81 6.52
C GLU A 19 -15.38 -16.80 7.59
N ASN A 20 -15.19 -16.03 8.68
CA ASN A 20 -16.20 -15.86 9.72
C ASN A 20 -17.44 -15.06 9.25
N ASN A 21 -17.32 -14.25 8.19
CA ASN A 21 -18.41 -13.48 7.60
C ASN A 21 -19.13 -14.21 6.45
N GLY A 22 -18.69 -15.41 6.08
CA GLY A 22 -19.35 -16.26 5.09
C GLY A 22 -18.95 -16.03 3.62
N ASP A 23 -17.96 -15.18 3.35
CA ASP A 23 -17.42 -14.90 2.01
C ASP A 23 -16.06 -15.59 1.84
N ALA A 24 -16.08 -16.83 1.34
CA ALA A 24 -14.90 -17.70 1.34
C ALA A 24 -14.03 -17.63 0.06
N THR A 25 -14.49 -16.95 -1.00
CA THR A 25 -13.80 -16.97 -2.31
C THR A 25 -13.34 -15.60 -2.82
N VAL A 26 -14.01 -14.51 -2.42
CA VAL A 26 -13.65 -13.14 -2.78
C VAL A 26 -13.82 -12.26 -1.55
N LEU A 27 -12.73 -11.73 -1.03
CA LEU A 27 -12.74 -10.87 0.15
C LEU A 27 -13.00 -9.41 -0.23
N ASP A 28 -13.97 -8.78 0.42
CA ASP A 28 -14.16 -7.32 0.36
C ASP A 28 -12.91 -6.61 0.90
N LEU A 29 -12.27 -5.82 0.03
CA LEU A 29 -11.09 -5.02 0.35
C LEU A 29 -11.34 -4.01 1.47
N THR A 30 -12.57 -3.49 1.59
CA THR A 30 -12.94 -2.59 2.69
C THR A 30 -12.79 -3.30 4.03
N HIS A 31 -13.24 -4.54 4.11
CA HIS A 31 -13.12 -5.36 5.31
C HIS A 31 -11.66 -5.75 5.61
N ALA A 32 -10.87 -6.04 4.57
CA ALA A 32 -9.44 -6.32 4.73
C ALA A 32 -8.69 -5.11 5.32
N LEU A 33 -8.96 -3.90 4.82
CA LEU A 33 -8.36 -2.66 5.33
C LEU A 33 -8.76 -2.37 6.78
N GLU A 34 -10.03 -2.61 7.14
CA GLU A 34 -10.51 -2.51 8.53
C GLU A 34 -9.79 -3.49 9.46
N VAL A 35 -9.58 -4.74 9.03
CA VAL A 35 -8.86 -5.75 9.82
C VAL A 35 -7.42 -5.30 10.07
N VAL A 36 -6.72 -4.81 9.04
CA VAL A 36 -5.35 -4.31 9.22
C VAL A 36 -5.30 -3.11 10.17
N ALA A 37 -6.22 -2.15 10.01
CA ALA A 37 -6.31 -0.99 10.89
C ALA A 37 -6.56 -1.39 12.36
N ASN A 38 -7.42 -2.39 12.60
CA ASN A 38 -7.73 -2.88 13.94
C ASN A 38 -6.60 -3.70 14.58
N LEU A 39 -5.71 -4.27 13.78
CA LEU A 39 -4.57 -5.07 14.25
C LEU A 39 -3.32 -4.22 14.54
N GLN A 40 -3.31 -2.94 14.18
CA GLN A 40 -2.24 -2.03 14.56
C GLN A 40 -2.03 -2.06 16.08
N PRO A 41 -0.78 -2.25 16.56
CA PRO A 41 -0.52 -2.25 17.98
C PRO A 41 -0.97 -0.90 18.55
N ARG A 42 -1.75 -0.90 19.63
CA ARG A 42 -2.18 0.33 20.32
C ARG A 42 -1.03 1.23 20.79
N SER A 43 0.19 0.71 20.78
CA SER A 43 1.41 1.44 21.09
C SER A 43 1.98 2.24 19.91
N VAL A 44 1.47 2.03 18.70
CA VAL A 44 1.79 2.80 17.51
C VAL A 44 0.79 3.96 17.48
N GLU A 45 1.28 5.18 17.66
CA GLU A 45 0.43 6.39 17.60
C GLU A 45 0.35 6.92 16.16
N THR A 46 1.28 6.50 15.30
CA THR A 46 1.36 6.84 13.88
C THR A 46 0.48 5.95 13.01
N SER A 47 -0.36 6.53 12.16
CA SER A 47 -1.23 5.77 11.26
C SER A 47 -0.43 5.13 10.11
N LEU A 48 -0.28 3.79 10.13
CA LEU A 48 0.35 3.08 8.99
C LEU A 48 -0.51 3.14 7.72
N SER A 49 -1.84 3.29 7.86
CA SER A 49 -2.72 3.43 6.70
C SER A 49 -2.55 4.77 6.02
N ASP A 50 -2.26 5.84 6.78
CA ASP A 50 -2.03 7.18 6.21
C ASP A 50 -0.71 7.18 5.43
N PHE A 51 0.34 6.57 5.99
CA PHE A 51 1.60 6.38 5.28
C PHE A 51 1.43 5.52 4.03
N ALA A 52 0.68 4.42 4.12
CA ALA A 52 0.39 3.57 2.97
C ALA A 52 -0.39 4.32 1.87
N ALA A 53 -1.29 5.23 2.22
CA ALA A 53 -1.99 6.07 1.25
C ALA A 53 -1.03 7.08 0.58
N GLU A 54 -0.15 7.73 1.36
CA GLU A 54 0.82 8.71 0.83
C GLU A 54 1.86 8.05 -0.10
N LEU A 55 2.23 6.79 0.16
CA LEU A 55 3.07 6.00 -0.76
C LEU A 55 2.45 5.83 -2.16
N GLY A 56 1.11 5.90 -2.29
CA GLY A 56 0.41 5.85 -3.57
C GLY A 56 0.70 7.04 -4.48
N ASP A 57 1.06 8.18 -3.90
CA ASP A 57 1.32 9.42 -4.64
C ASP A 57 2.82 9.61 -4.95
N ALA A 58 3.69 8.76 -4.42
CA ALA A 58 5.13 8.88 -4.58
C ALA A 58 5.60 8.36 -5.95
N THR A 59 6.69 8.95 -6.46
CA THR A 59 7.24 8.56 -7.76
C THR A 59 7.94 7.20 -7.67
N PRO A 60 7.98 6.39 -8.75
CA PRO A 60 8.57 5.04 -8.70
C PRO A 60 10.04 5.00 -8.26
N ASP A 61 10.80 6.04 -8.57
CA ASP A 61 12.23 6.19 -8.23
C ASP A 61 12.48 6.64 -6.77
N THR A 62 11.42 6.88 -5.99
CA THR A 62 11.54 7.26 -4.58
C THR A 62 12.04 6.07 -3.75
N TYR A 63 13.08 6.30 -2.96
CA TYR A 63 13.50 5.34 -1.93
C TYR A 63 12.46 5.28 -0.81
N ILE A 64 12.13 4.07 -0.37
CA ILE A 64 11.17 3.86 0.71
C ILE A 64 11.64 4.54 2.00
N SER A 65 12.96 4.57 2.26
CA SER A 65 13.52 5.30 3.40
C SER A 65 13.21 6.80 3.38
N ASP A 66 13.22 7.38 2.18
CA ASP A 66 13.01 8.81 1.97
C ASP A 66 11.52 9.13 2.08
N ALA A 67 10.66 8.26 1.54
CA ALA A 67 9.22 8.35 1.74
C ALA A 67 8.83 8.30 3.23
N ILE A 68 9.48 7.43 4.02
CA ILE A 68 9.26 7.36 5.48
C ILE A 68 9.67 8.68 6.14
N SER A 69 10.86 9.19 5.83
CA SER A 69 11.36 10.43 6.43
C SER A 69 10.52 11.64 6.00
N GLN A 70 10.03 11.68 4.77
CA GLN A 70 9.14 12.73 4.28
C GLN A 70 7.77 12.67 4.95
N PHE A 71 7.18 11.48 5.07
CA PHE A 71 5.94 11.29 5.82
C PHE A 71 6.09 11.74 7.27
N ALA A 72 7.21 11.38 7.91
CA ALA A 72 7.50 11.77 9.28
C ALA A 72 7.61 13.30 9.44
N ASP A 73 8.22 14.00 8.49
CA ASP A 73 8.31 15.47 8.48
C ASP A 73 6.94 16.11 8.28
N ASN A 74 6.15 15.59 7.33
CA ASN A 74 4.80 16.06 7.04
C ASN A 74 3.83 15.87 8.23
N ALA A 75 4.05 14.83 9.03
CA ALA A 75 3.24 14.50 10.20
C ALA A 75 3.53 15.40 11.42
N VAL A 76 4.63 16.16 11.45
CA VAL A 76 4.97 17.03 12.58
C VAL A 76 4.00 18.21 12.68
N ASP A 77 3.53 18.48 13.89
CA ASP A 77 2.64 19.61 14.14
C ASP A 77 3.33 20.96 13.91
N ILE A 78 2.70 21.80 13.07
CA ILE A 78 3.20 23.16 12.79
C ILE A 78 2.87 24.11 13.95
N TYR A 79 1.66 24.00 14.51
CA TYR A 79 1.15 24.92 15.52
C TYR A 79 1.56 24.54 16.94
N ASN A 80 2.09 25.51 17.68
CA ASN A 80 2.52 25.34 19.09
C ASN A 80 1.43 24.74 20.00
N TYR A 81 0.15 25.06 19.74
CA TYR A 81 -0.96 24.49 20.49
C TYR A 81 -1.03 22.96 20.31
N ASN A 82 -0.92 22.47 19.08
CA ASN A 82 -0.96 21.04 18.79
C ASN A 82 0.27 20.32 19.38
N LEU A 83 1.46 20.92 19.24
CA LEU A 83 2.71 20.41 19.84
C LEU A 83 2.56 20.20 21.36
N THR A 84 2.03 21.20 22.07
CA THR A 84 1.77 21.07 23.51
C THR A 84 0.65 20.08 23.83
N THR A 85 -0.33 19.94 22.95
CA THR A 85 -1.42 18.98 23.11
C THR A 85 -0.92 17.55 22.98
N TRP A 86 -0.06 17.27 21.99
CA TRP A 86 0.60 15.98 21.84
C TRP A 86 1.45 15.66 23.07
N LEU A 87 2.29 16.60 23.52
CA LEU A 87 3.13 16.41 24.70
C LEU A 87 2.32 16.09 25.97
N TYR A 88 1.13 16.69 26.10
CA TYR A 88 0.25 16.46 27.26
C TYR A 88 -0.56 15.16 27.16
N LYS A 89 -0.98 14.77 25.95
CA LYS A 89 -1.90 13.63 25.75
C LYS A 89 -1.20 12.31 25.43
N SER A 90 -0.03 12.34 24.80
CA SER A 90 0.73 11.14 24.47
C SER A 90 1.45 10.61 25.70
N ASN A 91 1.27 9.33 26.01
CA ASN A 91 1.96 8.70 27.13
C ASN A 91 3.43 8.41 26.80
N SER A 92 3.79 8.34 25.51
CA SER A 92 5.15 8.10 25.04
C SER A 92 5.94 9.38 24.78
N ALA A 93 5.28 10.55 24.66
CA ALA A 93 5.94 11.82 24.37
C ALA A 93 7.16 12.13 25.26
N PRO A 94 7.12 11.98 26.61
CA PRO A 94 8.29 12.25 27.44
C PRO A 94 9.50 11.37 27.09
N ARG A 95 9.28 10.10 26.73
CA ARG A 95 10.34 9.18 26.32
C ARG A 95 10.97 9.61 25.00
N TRP A 96 10.18 10.08 24.04
CA TRP A 96 10.68 10.56 22.75
C TRP A 96 11.46 11.87 22.89
N MET A 97 10.99 12.77 23.74
CA MET A 97 11.72 14.00 24.11
C MET A 97 13.10 13.65 24.69
N GLU A 98 13.18 12.69 25.60
CA GLU A 98 14.47 12.24 26.13
C GLU A 98 15.34 11.58 25.06
N ARG A 99 14.75 10.72 24.23
CA ARG A 99 15.45 9.94 23.22
C ARG A 99 16.15 10.80 22.18
N VAL A 100 15.50 11.84 21.64
CA VAL A 100 16.12 12.70 20.62
C VAL A 100 17.34 13.46 21.14
N VAL A 101 17.40 13.75 22.44
CA VAL A 101 18.60 14.32 23.06
C VAL A 101 19.68 13.25 23.22
N ASN A 102 19.32 12.09 23.75
CA ASN A 102 20.27 10.99 24.00
C ASN A 102 20.90 10.43 22.71
N GLU A 103 20.15 10.42 21.61
CA GLU A 103 20.63 9.99 20.29
C GLU A 103 21.33 11.12 19.50
N GLY A 104 21.43 12.32 20.08
CA GLY A 104 22.09 13.46 19.44
C GLY A 104 21.31 14.06 18.25
N LEU A 105 20.02 13.73 18.12
CA LEU A 105 19.12 14.25 17.09
C LEU A 105 18.64 15.68 17.43
N TYR A 106 18.75 16.10 18.68
CA TYR A 106 18.40 17.46 19.12
C TYR A 106 19.53 18.13 19.93
N PRO A 107 20.02 19.32 19.52
CA PRO A 107 21.07 20.04 20.22
C PRO A 107 20.55 20.79 21.46
N VAL A 108 21.24 20.64 22.60
CA VAL A 108 20.82 21.24 23.90
C VAL A 108 21.47 22.59 24.21
N ASP A 109 22.49 22.98 23.46
CA ASP A 109 23.26 24.22 23.61
C ASP A 109 22.48 25.48 23.19
N ALA A 110 21.52 25.35 22.28
CA ALA A 110 20.60 26.41 21.86
C ALA A 110 19.13 25.97 22.00
N TYR A 111 18.75 25.56 23.21
CA TYR A 111 17.45 24.93 23.47
C TYR A 111 16.24 25.78 23.06
N SER A 112 15.39 25.19 22.20
CA SER A 112 14.07 25.67 21.80
C SER A 112 13.02 24.62 22.15
N PHE A 113 12.17 24.93 23.12
CA PHE A 113 11.17 23.99 23.64
C PHE A 113 10.28 23.40 22.54
N TYR A 114 9.80 24.23 21.60
CA TYR A 114 8.92 23.77 20.52
C TYR A 114 9.67 22.95 19.47
N ASP A 115 10.92 23.30 19.16
CA ASP A 115 11.70 22.52 18.19
C ASP A 115 12.13 21.17 18.76
N HIS A 116 12.31 21.08 20.08
CA HIS A 116 12.52 19.81 20.76
C HIS A 116 11.29 18.89 20.62
N ILE A 117 10.08 19.42 20.79
CA ILE A 117 8.83 18.67 20.58
C ILE A 117 8.72 18.21 19.12
N ARG A 118 9.01 19.09 18.15
CA ARG A 118 8.99 18.73 16.73
C ARG A 118 9.96 17.60 16.40
N ALA A 119 11.20 17.69 16.89
CA ALA A 119 12.19 16.62 16.72
C ALA A 119 11.72 15.29 17.34
N ALA A 120 11.07 15.34 18.50
CA ALA A 120 10.52 14.16 19.16
C ALA A 120 9.35 13.54 18.39
N GLN A 121 8.40 14.34 17.88
CA GLN A 121 7.31 13.86 17.03
C GLN A 121 7.83 13.22 15.74
N TYR A 122 8.78 13.88 15.07
CA TYR A 122 9.45 13.34 13.89
C TYR A 122 10.09 11.98 14.19
N CYS A 123 10.90 11.91 15.24
CA CYS A 123 11.63 10.69 15.61
C CYS A 123 10.69 9.55 16.00
N GLN A 124 9.58 9.86 16.69
CA GLN A 124 8.53 8.89 16.97
C GLN A 124 7.95 8.33 15.67
N CYS A 125 7.49 9.21 14.77
CA CYS A 125 6.85 8.82 13.52
C CYS A 125 7.80 7.98 12.65
N ASP A 126 9.01 8.48 12.37
CA ASP A 126 10.01 7.78 11.56
C ASP A 126 10.34 6.40 12.15
N THR A 127 10.55 6.32 13.48
CA THR A 127 10.85 5.02 14.12
C THR A 127 9.67 4.06 14.06
N GLU A 128 8.45 4.54 14.34
CA GLU A 128 7.24 3.69 14.35
C GLU A 128 6.96 3.11 12.96
N ILE A 129 7.12 3.90 11.89
CA ILE A 129 6.99 3.40 10.52
C ILE A 129 8.13 2.43 10.19
N ARG A 130 9.39 2.74 10.52
CA ARG A 130 10.53 1.83 10.26
C ARG A 130 10.39 0.49 10.97
N ASP A 131 9.96 0.50 12.23
CA ASP A 131 9.78 -0.72 13.04
C ASP A 131 8.64 -1.61 12.50
N ASN A 132 7.67 -1.02 11.80
CA ASN A 132 6.50 -1.69 11.24
C ASN A 132 6.47 -1.63 9.70
N ARG A 133 7.62 -1.39 9.07
CA ARG A 133 7.75 -1.17 7.63
C ARG A 133 7.09 -2.29 6.81
N PRO A 134 7.32 -3.59 7.08
CA PRO A 134 6.64 -4.65 6.33
C PRO A 134 5.12 -4.55 6.36
N ALA A 135 4.54 -4.24 7.52
CA ALA A 135 3.09 -4.12 7.68
C ALA A 135 2.52 -2.89 6.95
N ALA A 136 3.25 -1.77 6.98
CA ALA A 136 2.91 -0.58 6.21
C ALA A 136 2.92 -0.84 4.70
N LEU A 137 3.96 -1.52 4.19
CA LEU A 137 4.07 -1.85 2.77
C LEU A 137 3.04 -2.90 2.33
N PHE A 138 2.68 -3.84 3.20
CA PHE A 138 1.55 -4.75 2.97
C PHE A 138 0.23 -3.99 2.88
N HIS A 139 0.00 -2.99 3.74
CA HIS A 139 -1.18 -2.13 3.66
C HIS A 139 -1.22 -1.35 2.34
N TYR A 140 -0.06 -0.84 1.90
CA TYR A 140 0.08 -0.21 0.59
C TYR A 140 -0.30 -1.17 -0.56
N ALA A 141 0.18 -2.41 -0.52
CA ALA A 141 -0.16 -3.41 -1.54
C ALA A 141 -1.68 -3.64 -1.62
N LEU A 142 -2.37 -3.74 -0.48
CA LEU A 142 -3.82 -3.86 -0.44
C LEU A 142 -4.52 -2.63 -1.02
N LEU A 143 -4.12 -1.43 -0.61
CA LEU A 143 -4.68 -0.17 -1.13
C LEU A 143 -4.48 -0.03 -2.63
N ARG A 144 -3.30 -0.40 -3.12
CA ARG A 144 -2.96 -0.34 -4.55
C ARG A 144 -3.80 -1.28 -5.40
N LEU A 145 -4.14 -2.45 -4.87
CA LEU A 145 -4.99 -3.42 -5.58
C LEU A 145 -6.49 -3.14 -5.41
N ALA A 146 -6.88 -2.32 -4.43
CA ALA A 146 -8.27 -2.00 -4.12
C ALA A 146 -9.08 -1.44 -5.31
N PRO A 147 -8.55 -0.51 -6.13
CA PRO A 147 -9.29 0.03 -7.28
C PRO A 147 -9.43 -0.96 -8.43
N LEU A 148 -8.53 -1.95 -8.52
CA LEU A 148 -8.47 -2.91 -9.61
C LEU A 148 -9.48 -4.05 -9.42
N TYR A 149 -9.76 -4.40 -8.16
CA TYR A 149 -10.59 -5.55 -7.81
C TYR A 149 -11.79 -5.16 -6.97
N LYS A 150 -12.95 -5.77 -7.25
CA LYS A 150 -14.11 -5.72 -6.33
C LYS A 150 -13.87 -6.56 -5.07
N GLY A 151 -12.81 -7.35 -5.03
CA GLY A 151 -12.36 -8.14 -3.90
C GLY A 151 -11.13 -8.96 -4.26
N LEU A 152 -10.26 -9.24 -3.29
CA LEU A 152 -9.07 -10.07 -3.48
C LEU A 152 -9.42 -11.54 -3.24
N THR A 153 -8.84 -12.46 -4.00
CA THR A 153 -8.96 -13.87 -3.67
C THR A 153 -8.09 -14.20 -2.47
N ARG A 154 -8.39 -15.32 -1.81
CA ARG A 154 -7.56 -15.85 -0.72
C ARG A 154 -6.10 -16.01 -1.17
N GLU A 155 -5.90 -16.59 -2.35
CA GLU A 155 -4.58 -16.90 -2.89
C GLU A 155 -3.77 -15.61 -3.13
N THR A 156 -4.41 -14.54 -3.61
CA THR A 156 -3.76 -13.24 -3.76
C THR A 156 -3.35 -12.67 -2.40
N ILE A 157 -4.19 -12.75 -1.37
CA ILE A 157 -3.86 -12.24 -0.04
C ILE A 157 -2.74 -13.06 0.61
N GLU A 158 -2.75 -14.39 0.46
CA GLU A 158 -1.67 -15.27 0.94
C GLU A 158 -0.35 -14.91 0.24
N ALA A 159 -0.36 -14.80 -1.09
CA ALA A 159 0.84 -14.44 -1.86
C ALA A 159 1.37 -13.03 -1.51
N LEU A 160 0.48 -12.05 -1.26
CA LEU A 160 0.89 -10.73 -0.75
C LEU A 160 1.51 -10.81 0.64
N GLY A 161 1.02 -11.73 1.49
CA GLY A 161 1.54 -11.95 2.85
C GLY A 161 2.91 -12.62 2.87
N ASP A 162 3.27 -13.34 1.80
CA ASP A 162 4.54 -14.06 1.65
C ASP A 162 5.66 -13.21 1.03
N ILE A 163 5.36 -11.99 0.55
CA ILE A 163 6.37 -11.06 0.06
C ILE A 163 7.32 -10.63 1.19
N ASP A 164 8.63 -10.68 0.93
CA ASP A 164 9.66 -10.13 1.81
C ASP A 164 9.77 -8.60 1.65
N TYR A 165 8.89 -7.86 2.30
CA TYR A 165 8.82 -6.39 2.22
C TYR A 165 10.06 -5.65 2.73
N ASP A 166 10.90 -6.28 3.55
CA ASP A 166 12.13 -5.66 4.02
C ASP A 166 13.22 -5.61 2.93
N SER A 167 13.09 -6.43 1.89
CA SER A 167 14.08 -6.57 0.81
C SER A 167 14.08 -5.43 -0.21
N PHE A 168 13.01 -4.66 -0.32
CA PHE A 168 12.89 -3.60 -1.32
C PHE A 168 13.56 -2.32 -0.85
N GLU A 169 14.13 -1.54 -1.76
CA GLU A 169 14.68 -0.22 -1.47
C GLU A 169 13.83 0.90 -2.06
N THR A 170 13.20 0.64 -3.21
CA THR A 170 12.43 1.63 -3.98
C THR A 170 10.97 1.25 -4.15
N ILE A 171 10.14 2.25 -4.47
CA ILE A 171 8.72 2.04 -4.77
C ILE A 171 8.54 1.23 -6.06
N GLU A 172 9.41 1.39 -7.06
CA GLU A 172 9.36 0.61 -8.29
C GLU A 172 9.54 -0.90 -8.03
N GLU A 173 10.52 -1.28 -7.22
CA GLU A 173 10.78 -2.69 -6.87
C GLU A 173 9.59 -3.30 -6.14
N LEU A 174 9.05 -2.57 -5.16
CA LEU A 174 7.86 -2.97 -4.41
C LEU A 174 6.66 -3.16 -5.35
N ASN A 175 6.42 -2.20 -6.24
CA ASN A 175 5.33 -2.28 -7.20
C ASN A 175 5.48 -3.47 -8.15
N ARG A 176 6.69 -3.75 -8.63
CA ARG A 176 6.94 -4.93 -9.48
C ARG A 176 6.65 -6.23 -8.74
N ALA A 177 7.01 -6.32 -7.46
CA ALA A 177 6.69 -7.48 -6.64
C ALA A 177 5.18 -7.64 -6.43
N ILE A 178 4.46 -6.56 -6.11
CA ILE A 178 2.99 -6.58 -5.97
C ILE A 178 2.33 -6.99 -7.28
N ASP A 179 2.77 -6.42 -8.40
CA ASP A 179 2.23 -6.71 -9.73
C ASP A 179 2.47 -8.17 -10.14
N SER A 180 3.55 -8.80 -9.66
CA SER A 180 3.82 -10.23 -9.91
C SER A 180 2.86 -11.19 -9.20
N VAL A 181 2.19 -10.72 -8.15
CA VAL A 181 1.17 -11.48 -7.39
C VAL A 181 -0.20 -11.43 -8.08
N ILE A 182 -0.41 -10.48 -8.99
CA ILE A 182 -1.65 -10.34 -9.74
C ILE A 182 -1.79 -11.53 -10.71
N ASP A 183 -2.84 -12.33 -10.53
CA ASP A 183 -3.18 -13.39 -11.48
C ASP A 183 -3.35 -12.80 -12.90
N PRO A 184 -2.74 -13.39 -13.93
CA PRO A 184 -2.93 -12.99 -15.31
C PRO A 184 -4.41 -12.87 -15.74
N TYR A 185 -5.33 -13.64 -15.15
CA TYR A 185 -6.79 -13.57 -15.32
C TYR A 185 -7.39 -12.22 -14.91
N TRP A 186 -6.86 -11.65 -13.83
CA TRP A 186 -7.31 -10.41 -13.24
C TRP A 186 -6.75 -9.19 -13.98
N LEU A 187 -5.52 -9.30 -14.47
CA LEU A 187 -4.93 -8.40 -15.47
C LEU A 187 -5.78 -8.38 -16.75
N GLU A 188 -6.23 -9.55 -17.21
CA GLU A 188 -7.15 -9.73 -18.33
C GLU A 188 -8.46 -8.95 -18.12
N LEU A 189 -9.06 -9.07 -16.93
CA LEU A 189 -10.34 -8.46 -16.59
C LEU A 189 -10.24 -6.93 -16.42
N ALA A 190 -9.13 -6.43 -15.87
CA ALA A 190 -8.82 -5.00 -15.75
C ALA A 190 -8.54 -4.36 -17.13
N LEU A 191 -7.78 -5.04 -17.98
CA LEU A 191 -7.56 -4.65 -19.38
C LEU A 191 -8.87 -4.60 -20.15
N ILE A 192 -9.71 -5.64 -20.05
CA ILE A 192 -11.00 -5.67 -20.75
C ILE A 192 -11.92 -4.55 -20.23
N LYS A 193 -12.02 -4.32 -18.91
CA LYS A 193 -12.83 -3.23 -18.37
C LYS A 193 -12.36 -1.87 -18.87
N CYS A 194 -11.05 -1.58 -18.84
CA CYS A 194 -10.54 -0.29 -19.28
C CYS A 194 -10.67 -0.07 -20.80
N VAL A 195 -10.44 -1.11 -21.60
CA VAL A 195 -10.56 -1.01 -23.06
C VAL A 195 -12.03 -0.93 -23.50
N CYS A 196 -12.94 -1.65 -22.84
CA CYS A 196 -14.40 -1.54 -23.07
C CYS A 196 -14.95 -0.16 -22.67
N PHE A 197 -14.40 0.46 -21.62
CA PHE A 197 -14.86 1.75 -21.09
C PHE A 197 -14.33 2.97 -21.88
N CYS A 198 -13.28 2.77 -22.70
CA CYS A 198 -12.79 3.79 -23.63
C CYS A 198 -13.46 3.77 -25.02
N GLN A 199 -14.36 2.81 -25.32
CA GLN A 199 -15.10 2.70 -26.59
C GLN A 199 -14.27 2.73 -27.89
N CYS A 200 -12.95 2.57 -27.85
CA CYS A 200 -12.09 2.76 -29.03
C CYS A 200 -11.67 1.46 -29.73
N TRP A 201 -11.92 0.29 -29.12
CA TRP A 201 -11.34 -0.98 -29.58
C TRP A 201 -12.44 -2.03 -29.77
N THR A 202 -12.36 -2.76 -30.88
CA THR A 202 -13.22 -3.88 -31.22
C THR A 202 -12.84 -5.13 -30.41
N TYR A 203 -13.79 -6.05 -30.24
CA TYR A 203 -13.58 -7.37 -29.63
C TYR A 203 -12.34 -8.10 -30.19
N SER A 204 -12.12 -8.00 -31.50
CA SER A 204 -10.97 -8.58 -32.21
C SER A 204 -9.63 -7.97 -31.77
N GLU A 205 -9.58 -6.67 -31.49
CA GLU A 205 -8.38 -5.96 -31.05
C GLU A 205 -8.05 -6.28 -29.59
N ILE A 206 -9.08 -6.35 -28.74
CA ILE A 206 -8.95 -6.80 -27.34
C ILE A 206 -8.44 -8.25 -27.32
N ALA A 207 -9.07 -9.16 -28.05
CA ALA A 207 -8.65 -10.56 -28.10
C ALA A 207 -7.25 -10.75 -28.71
N ALA A 208 -6.81 -9.86 -29.63
CA ALA A 208 -5.44 -9.88 -30.15
C ALA A 208 -4.42 -9.40 -29.11
N LEU A 209 -4.77 -8.35 -28.35
CA LEU A 209 -3.97 -7.85 -27.23
C LEU A 209 -3.80 -8.93 -26.15
N LEU A 210 -4.90 -9.53 -25.68
CA LEU A 210 -4.88 -10.59 -24.67
C LEU A 210 -4.05 -11.80 -25.11
N ARG A 211 -4.18 -12.23 -26.39
CA ARG A 211 -3.34 -13.28 -26.98
C ARG A 211 -1.87 -12.90 -27.05
N SER A 212 -1.54 -11.62 -27.25
CA SER A 212 -0.16 -11.13 -27.24
C SER A 212 0.49 -11.11 -25.86
N TYR A 213 -0.32 -11.28 -24.80
CA TYR A 213 0.08 -11.47 -23.41
C TYR A 213 -0.04 -12.93 -22.93
N GLY A 214 -0.30 -13.88 -23.84
CA GLY A 214 -0.43 -15.30 -23.48
C GLY A 214 -1.72 -15.66 -22.74
N LEU A 215 -2.67 -14.73 -22.63
CA LEU A 215 -3.86 -14.89 -21.80
C LEU A 215 -5.01 -15.56 -22.59
N PRO A 216 -5.77 -16.48 -21.96
CA PRO A 216 -6.86 -17.21 -22.60
C PRO A 216 -8.13 -16.34 -22.71
N GLY A 217 -8.09 -15.32 -23.55
CA GLY A 217 -9.12 -14.27 -23.65
C GLY A 217 -10.54 -14.69 -24.04
N ARG A 218 -10.86 -15.98 -24.14
CA ARG A 218 -12.22 -16.48 -24.40
C ARG A 218 -13.08 -16.61 -23.16
N ASN A 219 -12.54 -17.04 -22.01
CA ASN A 219 -13.36 -17.36 -20.85
C ASN A 219 -13.86 -16.13 -20.08
N VAL A 220 -13.12 -15.01 -20.14
CA VAL A 220 -13.44 -13.77 -19.43
C VAL A 220 -14.50 -12.94 -20.15
N LEU A 221 -14.49 -12.95 -21.49
CA LEU A 221 -15.43 -12.16 -22.31
C LEU A 221 -16.86 -12.68 -22.24
N ASP A 222 -17.05 -13.99 -22.04
CA ASP A 222 -18.37 -14.63 -21.93
C ASP A 222 -19.06 -14.36 -20.58
N GLN A 223 -18.34 -13.83 -19.59
CA GLN A 223 -18.87 -13.49 -18.25
C GLN A 223 -19.31 -12.02 -18.11
N LEU A 224 -19.08 -11.19 -19.13
CA LEU A 224 -19.44 -9.77 -19.09
C LEU A 224 -20.91 -9.60 -19.48
N THR A 225 -21.68 -8.92 -18.63
CA THR A 225 -23.03 -8.49 -19.00
C THR A 225 -22.96 -7.46 -20.14
N PRO A 226 -23.96 -7.42 -21.05
CA PRO A 226 -24.01 -6.40 -22.10
C PRO A 226 -24.04 -5.02 -21.44
N TRP A 227 -23.04 -4.17 -21.71
CA TRP A 227 -22.85 -2.92 -20.97
C TRP A 227 -23.18 -1.67 -21.79
N GLU A 228 -24.08 -0.86 -21.24
CA GLU A 228 -24.45 0.49 -21.67
C GLU A 228 -23.53 1.53 -20.99
N GLU A 229 -22.85 2.32 -21.83
CA GLU A 229 -22.31 3.68 -21.66
C GLU A 229 -21.82 4.18 -20.28
N SER A 230 -20.49 4.20 -20.08
CA SER A 230 -19.78 5.12 -19.16
C SER A 230 -18.28 5.24 -19.53
N ARG A 231 -17.65 6.42 -19.35
CA ARG A 231 -16.30 6.82 -19.82
C ARG A 231 -15.30 7.02 -18.66
N ALA A 232 -14.04 6.56 -18.81
CA ALA A 232 -12.95 6.75 -17.82
C ALA A 232 -11.84 7.63 -18.39
N ALA A 233 -11.16 8.30 -17.47
CA ALA A 233 -10.06 9.22 -17.72
C ALA A 233 -8.79 8.48 -18.18
N SER A 234 -8.06 9.11 -19.11
CA SER A 234 -6.84 8.60 -19.77
C SER A 234 -5.72 8.17 -18.83
N THR A 235 -5.73 8.62 -17.57
CA THR A 235 -4.72 8.32 -16.55
C THR A 235 -4.71 6.84 -16.16
N VAL A 236 -5.89 6.22 -16.03
CA VAL A 236 -6.04 4.80 -15.64
C VAL A 236 -5.48 3.87 -16.72
N LEU A 237 -5.59 4.28 -17.99
CA LEU A 237 -5.09 3.50 -19.12
C LEU A 237 -3.55 3.47 -19.17
N ALA A 238 -2.91 4.57 -18.80
CA ALA A 238 -1.44 4.67 -18.76
C ALA A 238 -0.85 3.80 -17.64
N GLU A 239 -1.52 3.76 -16.49
CA GLU A 239 -1.10 2.98 -15.33
C GLU A 239 -1.16 1.46 -15.61
N ILE A 240 -2.23 1.01 -16.28
CA ILE A 240 -2.41 -0.39 -16.66
C ILE A 240 -1.38 -0.83 -17.73
N MET A 241 -1.08 0.04 -18.69
CA MET A 241 -0.04 -0.23 -19.69
C MET A 241 1.35 -0.37 -19.05
N ASN A 242 1.63 0.39 -17.99
CA ASN A 242 2.90 0.28 -17.27
C ASN A 242 3.00 -1.05 -16.48
N ILE A 243 1.90 -1.48 -15.85
CA ILE A 243 1.82 -2.79 -15.14
C ILE A 243 2.04 -3.96 -16.12
N THR A 244 1.44 -3.90 -17.32
CA THR A 244 1.62 -4.95 -18.34
C THR A 244 3.04 -4.98 -18.93
N ALA A 245 3.70 -3.83 -19.04
CA ALA A 245 5.09 -3.75 -19.49
C ALA A 245 6.06 -4.33 -18.44
N ALA A 246 5.78 -4.13 -17.16
CA ALA A 246 6.57 -4.68 -16.06
C ALA A 246 6.52 -6.21 -16.03
N ALA A 247 5.33 -6.81 -16.16
CA ALA A 247 5.14 -8.27 -16.22
C ALA A 247 5.87 -8.95 -17.40
N ARG A 248 6.11 -8.22 -18.49
CA ARG A 248 6.83 -8.73 -19.68
C ARG A 248 8.34 -8.79 -19.53
N ASN A 249 8.93 -7.99 -18.64
CA ASN A 249 10.38 -7.96 -18.45
C ASN A 249 10.85 -9.09 -17.53
N THR A 250 9.99 -9.57 -16.63
CA THR A 250 10.26 -10.71 -15.75
C THR A 250 10.26 -12.06 -16.49
N GLU A 251 9.49 -12.22 -17.58
CA GLU A 251 9.51 -13.45 -18.40
C GLU A 251 10.70 -13.56 -19.38
N LYS A 252 11.51 -12.50 -19.53
CA LYS A 252 12.66 -12.50 -20.45
C LYS A 252 14.01 -12.77 -19.78
N GLU A 253 14.04 -12.87 -18.45
CA GLU A 253 15.25 -13.16 -17.67
C GLU A 253 15.36 -14.63 -17.21
N GLU A 254 14.44 -15.51 -17.62
CA GLU A 254 14.58 -16.99 -17.54
C GLU A 254 15.03 -17.60 -18.88
#